data_AF-A0A3B0T431-F1
#
_entry.id   AF-A0A3B0T431-F1
#
_cell.length_a   1.000
_cell.length_b   1.000
_cell.length_c   1.000
_cell.angle_alpha   90.00
_cell.angle_beta   90.00
_cell.angle_gamma   90.00
#
_symmetry.space_group_name_H-M   'P 1'
#
loop_
_entity.id
_entity.type
_entity.pdbx_description
1 polymer ?
#
loop_
_entity_poly.entity_id
_entity_poly.type
_entity_poly.pdbx_seq_one_letter_code
_entity_poly.pdbx_strand_id
1 'polypeptide(L)'
;MAKITDNKVLNNKTPDTKDTDIFKSAVSVVVRAISAKADLEVSFSGDRPVLTSEKAKLAALPRVMSKRDIAIARGQGDAMAMRLASHNAGLHNSRSPVDPDAKAVFDALEQARVEALGCTRMQGMKINISEMLEERLAKAKFHQVTMQQDAPLAEALGLIMRQNLAGLPIPESGKKIVDLWRDHIEKLAPASLA
;
A
#
# COMPACT_ATOMS: atom_id res chain seq x y z
N MET A 1 27.44 -19.58 -38.47
CA MET A 1 26.40 -18.89 -39.27
C MET A 1 25.18 -19.80 -39.29
N ALA A 2 23.94 -19.43 -38.95
CA ALA A 2 23.36 -18.19 -38.48
C ALA A 2 22.03 -18.51 -37.75
N LYS A 3 21.81 -17.83 -36.61
CA LYS A 3 20.57 -17.33 -36.00
C LYS A 3 19.32 -18.22 -35.99
N ILE A 4 19.02 -18.74 -34.79
CA ILE A 4 17.66 -18.97 -34.32
C ILE A 4 17.21 -17.64 -33.68
N THR A 5 16.45 -16.84 -34.42
CA THR A 5 15.72 -15.69 -33.88
C THR A 5 14.28 -15.82 -34.35
N ASP A 6 13.41 -16.32 -33.48
CA ASP A 6 11.98 -16.06 -33.54
C ASP A 6 11.49 -15.74 -32.13
N ASN A 7 11.85 -14.53 -31.70
CA ASN A 7 11.30 -13.90 -30.52
C ASN A 7 9.88 -13.46 -30.90
N LYS A 8 8.91 -14.36 -30.69
CA LYS A 8 7.49 -14.10 -30.90
C LYS A 8 7.07 -13.03 -29.89
N VAL A 9 7.12 -11.79 -30.35
CA VAL A 9 6.68 -10.59 -29.64
C VAL A 9 5.32 -10.89 -29.02
N LEU A 10 5.28 -10.91 -27.68
CA LEU A 10 4.04 -11.07 -26.93
C LEU A 10 3.12 -9.92 -27.35
N ASN A 11 2.06 -10.30 -28.06
CA ASN A 11 1.06 -9.41 -28.62
C ASN A 11 0.49 -8.52 -27.50
N ASN A 12 0.86 -7.25 -27.50
CA ASN A 12 0.47 -6.26 -26.51
C ASN A 12 -0.98 -5.83 -26.80
N LYS A 13 -1.93 -6.72 -26.51
CA LYS A 13 -3.37 -6.47 -26.69
C LYS A 13 -3.78 -5.34 -25.74
N THR A 14 -4.26 -4.23 -26.27
CA THR A 14 -4.75 -3.11 -25.47
C THR A 14 -5.93 -3.57 -24.62
N PRO A 15 -5.95 -3.32 -23.29
CA PRO A 15 -7.05 -3.72 -22.44
C PRO A 15 -8.37 -3.13 -22.91
N ASP A 16 -9.38 -3.98 -23.15
CA ASP A 16 -10.75 -3.56 -23.43
C ASP A 16 -11.56 -3.45 -22.11
N THR A 17 -12.72 -2.80 -22.17
CA THR A 17 -13.73 -2.73 -21.11
C THR A 17 -13.99 -4.07 -20.41
N LYS A 18 -14.10 -5.14 -21.19
CA LYS A 18 -14.28 -6.51 -20.67
C LYS A 18 -13.11 -6.96 -19.79
N ASP A 19 -11.88 -6.59 -20.12
CA ASP A 19 -10.69 -6.94 -19.34
C ASP A 19 -10.68 -6.21 -17.98
N THR A 20 -11.19 -4.98 -17.96
CA THR A 20 -11.33 -4.20 -16.72
C THR A 20 -12.33 -4.84 -15.75
N ASP A 21 -13.47 -5.33 -16.25
CA ASP A 21 -14.47 -5.96 -15.39
C ASP A 21 -14.02 -7.33 -14.89
N ILE A 22 -13.33 -8.12 -15.73
CA ILE A 22 -12.69 -9.37 -15.31
C ILE A 22 -11.66 -9.09 -14.20
N PHE A 23 -10.83 -8.06 -14.37
CA PHE A 23 -9.84 -7.68 -13.38
C PHE A 23 -10.46 -7.23 -12.05
N LYS A 24 -11.49 -6.38 -12.08
CA LYS A 24 -12.24 -5.97 -10.87
C LYS A 24 -12.83 -7.18 -10.14
N SER A 25 -13.41 -8.13 -10.87
CA SER A 25 -13.94 -9.36 -10.30
C SER A 25 -12.84 -10.20 -9.64
N ALA A 26 -11.71 -10.39 -10.33
CA ALA A 26 -10.56 -11.12 -9.80
C ALA A 26 -10.00 -10.47 -8.52
N VAL A 27 -9.80 -9.15 -8.53
CA VAL A 27 -9.34 -8.39 -7.35
C VAL A 27 -10.33 -8.57 -6.19
N SER A 28 -11.64 -8.52 -6.46
CA SER A 28 -12.66 -8.69 -5.42
C SER A 28 -12.60 -10.06 -4.74
N VAL A 29 -12.41 -11.12 -5.52
CA VAL A 29 -12.23 -12.49 -4.99
C VAL A 29 -10.96 -12.58 -4.15
N VAL A 30 -9.86 -11.99 -4.61
CA VAL A 30 -8.58 -11.99 -3.88
C VAL A 30 -8.69 -11.24 -2.55
N VAL A 31 -9.34 -10.06 -2.53
CA VAL A 31 -9.58 -9.30 -1.30
C VAL A 31 -10.38 -10.13 -0.29
N ARG A 32 -11.46 -10.79 -0.73
CA ARG A 32 -12.26 -11.67 0.13
C ARG A 32 -11.46 -12.85 0.68
N ALA A 33 -10.67 -13.49 -0.17
CA ALA A 33 -9.85 -14.63 0.21
C ALA A 33 -8.79 -14.25 1.25
N ILE A 34 -8.04 -13.16 1.03
CA ILE A 34 -6.99 -12.72 1.96
C ILE A 34 -7.58 -12.20 3.27
N SER A 35 -8.70 -11.47 3.21
CA SER A 35 -9.37 -10.94 4.41
C SER A 35 -10.11 -12.00 5.23
N ALA A 36 -10.23 -13.22 4.71
CA ALA A 36 -11.06 -14.29 5.27
C ALA A 36 -12.54 -13.88 5.46
N LYS A 37 -13.06 -13.01 4.59
CA LYS A 37 -14.44 -12.51 4.61
C LYS A 37 -15.13 -12.77 3.28
N ALA A 38 -15.87 -13.88 3.20
CA ALA A 38 -16.57 -14.29 1.99
C ALA A 38 -17.65 -13.29 1.55
N ASP A 39 -18.30 -12.63 2.49
CA ASP A 39 -19.41 -11.70 2.22
C ASP A 39 -18.99 -10.23 2.10
N LEU A 40 -17.67 -9.95 2.05
CA LEU A 40 -17.18 -8.58 1.92
C LEU A 40 -17.61 -7.98 0.58
N GLU A 41 -18.32 -6.85 0.64
CA GLU A 41 -18.71 -6.05 -0.51
C GLU A 41 -17.48 -5.29 -1.03
N VAL A 42 -16.99 -5.67 -2.21
CA VAL A 42 -15.87 -5.00 -2.86
C VAL A 42 -16.40 -4.16 -4.01
N SER A 43 -16.11 -2.86 -3.98
CA SER A 43 -16.57 -1.89 -4.97
C SER A 43 -15.43 -1.00 -5.45
N PHE A 44 -15.56 -0.44 -6.65
CA PHE A 44 -14.58 0.45 -7.28
C PHE A 44 -15.23 1.78 -7.62
N SER A 45 -14.65 2.89 -7.18
CA SER A 45 -15.25 4.22 -7.34
C SER A 45 -14.23 5.34 -7.39
N GLY A 46 -14.59 6.48 -7.97
CA GLY A 46 -13.74 7.68 -7.96
C GLY A 46 -13.62 8.38 -6.60
N ASP A 47 -14.45 8.00 -5.61
CA ASP A 47 -14.40 8.58 -4.27
C ASP A 47 -13.18 8.11 -3.48
N ARG A 48 -12.98 8.73 -2.30
CA ARG A 48 -11.93 8.28 -1.36
C ARG A 48 -12.10 6.79 -1.03
N PRO A 49 -11.00 6.03 -0.96
CA PRO A 49 -11.05 4.65 -0.53
C PRO A 49 -11.66 4.54 0.88
N VAL A 50 -12.52 3.53 1.07
CA VAL A 50 -13.20 3.28 2.37
C VAL A 50 -13.04 1.81 2.72
N LEU A 51 -12.75 1.55 3.99
CA LEU A 51 -12.70 0.21 4.55
C LEU A 51 -13.54 0.15 5.82
N THR A 52 -14.47 -0.80 5.85
CA THR A 52 -15.27 -1.17 7.02
C THR A 52 -15.21 -2.68 7.22
N SER A 53 -15.88 -3.21 8.25
CA SER A 53 -15.99 -4.65 8.46
C SER A 53 -16.70 -5.39 7.33
N GLU A 54 -17.56 -4.71 6.57
CA GLU A 54 -18.47 -5.31 5.59
C GLU A 54 -18.19 -4.84 4.15
N LYS A 55 -17.57 -3.67 3.99
CA LYS A 55 -17.36 -3.03 2.70
C LYS A 55 -15.92 -2.55 2.51
N ALA A 56 -15.34 -2.88 1.36
CA ALA A 56 -14.09 -2.33 0.85
C ALA A 56 -14.35 -1.58 -0.48
N LYS A 57 -14.01 -0.29 -0.50
CA LYS A 57 -14.19 0.60 -1.65
C LYS A 57 -12.83 1.05 -2.14
N LEU A 58 -12.43 0.55 -3.30
CA LEU A 58 -11.14 0.84 -3.95
C LEU A 58 -11.28 1.99 -4.94
N ALA A 59 -10.14 2.58 -5.33
CA ALA A 59 -10.13 3.62 -6.35
C ALA A 59 -10.63 3.09 -7.71
N ALA A 60 -11.27 3.98 -8.47
CA ALA A 60 -11.69 3.69 -9.83
C ALA A 60 -10.47 3.40 -10.71
N LEU A 61 -10.64 2.41 -11.58
CA LEU A 61 -9.68 2.06 -12.61
C LEU A 61 -10.03 2.77 -13.91
N PRO A 62 -9.04 3.25 -14.68
CA PRO A 62 -9.27 3.78 -16.01
C PRO A 62 -9.80 2.67 -16.94
N ARG A 63 -10.50 3.08 -18.00
CA ARG A 63 -11.08 2.16 -19.00
C ARG A 63 -10.01 1.30 -19.69
N VAL A 64 -8.82 1.87 -19.89
CA VAL A 64 -7.63 1.18 -20.39
C VAL A 64 -6.58 1.25 -19.29
N MET A 65 -6.32 0.12 -18.67
CA MET A 65 -5.41 0.03 -17.52
C MET A 65 -3.96 -0.17 -17.97
N SER A 66 -3.06 0.65 -17.47
CA SER A 66 -1.63 0.34 -17.54
C SER A 66 -1.26 -0.75 -16.53
N LYS A 67 -0.08 -1.35 -16.67
CA LYS A 67 0.48 -2.29 -15.67
C LYS A 67 0.59 -1.64 -14.29
N ARG A 68 0.90 -0.33 -14.25
CA ARG A 68 0.99 0.45 -13.03
C ARG A 68 -0.38 0.62 -12.37
N ASP A 69 -1.43 0.91 -13.14
CA ASP A 69 -2.80 1.02 -12.60
C ASP A 69 -3.26 -0.30 -11.96
N ILE A 70 -2.93 -1.43 -12.60
CA ILE A 70 -3.17 -2.77 -12.08
C ILE A 70 -2.46 -2.98 -10.74
N ALA A 71 -1.16 -2.64 -10.66
CA ALA A 71 -0.37 -2.81 -9.45
C ALA A 71 -0.88 -1.93 -8.30
N ILE A 72 -1.23 -0.68 -8.57
CA ILE A 72 -1.79 0.26 -7.59
C ILE A 72 -3.13 -0.27 -7.05
N ALA A 73 -4.05 -0.68 -7.93
CA ALA A 73 -5.35 -1.19 -7.50
C ALA A 73 -5.23 -2.50 -6.72
N ARG A 74 -4.33 -3.41 -7.14
CA ARG A 74 -4.00 -4.60 -6.35
C ARG A 74 -3.43 -4.22 -4.99
N GLY A 75 -2.52 -3.24 -4.93
CA GLY A 75 -1.91 -2.78 -3.68
C GLY A 75 -2.94 -2.23 -2.70
N GLN A 76 -3.90 -1.44 -3.19
CA GLN A 76 -5.01 -0.94 -2.37
C GLN A 76 -5.87 -2.07 -1.81
N GLY A 77 -6.26 -3.02 -2.66
CA GLY A 77 -7.04 -4.19 -2.23
C GLY A 77 -6.27 -5.07 -1.25
N ASP A 78 -5.01 -5.35 -1.54
CA ASP A 78 -4.13 -6.16 -0.71
C ASP A 78 -3.94 -5.51 0.67
N ALA A 79 -3.67 -4.20 0.74
CA ALA A 79 -3.52 -3.47 2.00
C ALA A 79 -4.81 -3.50 2.85
N MET A 80 -5.97 -3.31 2.22
CA MET A 80 -7.27 -3.40 2.90
C MET A 80 -7.52 -4.82 3.43
N ALA A 81 -7.23 -5.84 2.62
CA ALA A 81 -7.44 -7.22 3.00
C ALA A 81 -6.50 -7.66 4.14
N MET A 82 -5.22 -7.28 4.07
CA MET A 82 -4.24 -7.52 5.14
C MET A 82 -4.66 -6.86 6.45
N ARG A 83 -5.18 -5.62 6.39
CA ARG A 83 -5.73 -4.94 7.57
C ARG A 83 -6.91 -5.72 8.14
N LEU A 84 -7.90 -6.10 7.33
CA LEU A 84 -9.04 -6.88 7.81
C LEU A 84 -8.65 -8.21 8.45
N ALA A 85 -7.64 -8.88 7.90
CA ALA A 85 -7.18 -10.18 8.39
C ALA A 85 -6.39 -10.11 9.71
N SER A 86 -5.64 -9.02 9.92
CA SER A 86 -4.58 -8.97 10.95
C SER A 86 -4.68 -7.81 11.94
N HIS A 87 -5.70 -6.95 11.81
CA HIS A 87 -5.94 -5.81 12.70
C HIS A 87 -7.10 -6.08 13.67
N ASN A 88 -6.89 -5.81 14.95
CA ASN A 88 -7.96 -5.79 15.95
C ASN A 88 -8.34 -4.35 16.29
N ALA A 89 -9.47 -3.88 15.75
CA ALA A 89 -9.93 -2.50 15.92
C ALA A 89 -10.22 -2.13 17.39
N GLY A 90 -10.77 -3.06 18.19
CA GLY A 90 -11.07 -2.82 19.59
C GLY A 90 -9.80 -2.61 20.42
N LEU A 91 -8.82 -3.51 20.25
CA LEU A 91 -7.54 -3.39 20.92
C LEU A 91 -6.78 -2.14 20.49
N HIS A 92 -6.77 -1.85 19.19
CA HIS A 92 -6.13 -0.66 18.63
C HIS A 92 -6.71 0.61 19.24
N ASN A 93 -8.03 0.73 19.27
CA ASN A 93 -8.72 1.88 19.85
C ASN A 93 -8.43 2.02 21.36
N SER A 94 -8.41 0.92 22.10
CA SER A 94 -8.12 0.94 23.55
C SER A 94 -6.69 1.40 23.89
N ARG A 95 -5.74 1.23 22.95
CA ARG A 95 -4.33 1.61 23.11
C ARG A 95 -3.96 2.89 22.38
N SER A 96 -4.91 3.44 21.62
CA SER A 96 -4.66 4.60 20.78
C SER A 96 -4.38 5.83 21.66
N PRO A 97 -3.31 6.59 21.40
CA PRO A 97 -3.06 7.84 22.09
C PRO A 97 -4.22 8.83 21.93
N VAL A 98 -4.41 9.70 22.92
CA VAL A 98 -5.39 10.79 22.88
C VAL A 98 -4.90 11.94 22.00
N ASP A 99 -3.60 12.20 22.04
CA ASP A 99 -2.98 13.24 21.23
C ASP A 99 -3.13 12.95 19.73
N PRO A 100 -3.63 13.89 18.91
CA PRO A 100 -3.90 13.65 17.49
C PRO A 100 -2.67 13.24 16.67
N ASP A 101 -1.51 13.84 16.94
CA ASP A 101 -0.28 13.56 16.19
C ASP A 101 0.28 12.20 16.58
N ALA A 102 0.31 11.90 17.88
CA ALA A 102 0.67 10.58 18.38
C ALA A 102 -0.28 9.49 17.87
N LYS A 103 -1.58 9.79 17.78
CA LYS A 103 -2.58 8.89 17.19
C LYS A 103 -2.29 8.63 15.70
N ALA A 104 -1.98 9.66 14.92
CA ALA A 104 -1.63 9.51 13.50
C ALA A 104 -0.40 8.60 13.32
N VAL A 105 0.62 8.76 14.17
CA VAL A 105 1.80 7.88 14.21
C VAL A 105 1.39 6.43 14.55
N PHE A 106 0.58 6.25 15.58
CA PHE A 106 0.11 4.93 16.02
C PHE A 106 -0.69 4.21 14.92
N ASP A 107 -1.57 4.93 14.22
CA ASP A 107 -2.37 4.41 13.12
C ASP A 107 -1.49 4.02 11.90
N ALA A 108 -0.47 4.84 11.60
CA ALA A 108 0.46 4.59 10.49
C ALA A 108 1.36 3.38 10.77
N LEU A 109 1.86 3.23 12.01
CA LEU A 109 2.65 2.09 12.43
C LEU A 109 1.84 0.79 12.42
N GLU A 110 0.58 0.82 12.85
CA GLU A 110 -0.29 -0.36 12.76
C GLU A 110 -0.57 -0.74 11.30
N GLN A 111 -0.78 0.23 10.42
CA GLN A 111 -0.93 -0.05 8.99
C GLN A 111 0.35 -0.67 8.41
N ALA A 112 1.52 -0.15 8.78
CA ALA A 112 2.80 -0.71 8.37
C ALA A 112 2.98 -2.14 8.89
N ARG A 113 2.57 -2.43 10.13
CA ARG A 113 2.67 -3.77 10.74
C ARG A 113 1.83 -4.81 9.99
N VAL A 114 0.56 -4.51 9.68
CA VAL A 114 -0.31 -5.46 8.97
C VAL A 114 0.15 -5.70 7.54
N GLU A 115 0.61 -4.65 6.85
CA GLU A 115 1.15 -4.78 5.49
C GLU A 115 2.48 -5.54 5.48
N ALA A 116 3.38 -5.26 6.42
CA ALA A 116 4.64 -5.97 6.55
C ALA A 116 4.41 -7.46 6.79
N LEU A 117 3.49 -7.81 7.71
CA LEU A 117 3.13 -9.20 8.00
C LEU A 117 2.64 -9.93 6.73
N GLY A 118 1.73 -9.30 5.98
CA GLY A 118 1.21 -9.90 4.75
C GLY A 118 2.26 -9.98 3.64
N CYS A 119 3.09 -8.95 3.45
CA CYS A 119 4.20 -8.96 2.49
C CYS A 119 5.26 -10.03 2.80
N THR A 120 5.53 -10.30 4.09
CA THR A 120 6.45 -11.37 4.51
C THR A 120 5.88 -12.75 4.19
N ARG A 121 4.56 -12.94 4.36
CA ARG A 121 3.87 -14.20 4.02
C ARG A 121 3.64 -14.39 2.51
N MET A 122 3.41 -13.29 1.79
CA MET A 122 3.02 -13.26 0.38
C MET A 122 3.91 -12.26 -0.36
N GLN A 123 5.13 -12.70 -0.72
CA GLN A 123 6.18 -11.84 -1.28
C GLN A 123 5.74 -11.07 -2.55
N GLY A 124 4.83 -11.65 -3.36
CA GLY A 124 4.28 -10.99 -4.54
C GLY A 124 3.49 -9.70 -4.24
N MET A 125 3.03 -9.50 -2.99
CA MET A 125 2.33 -8.28 -2.58
C MET A 125 3.27 -7.09 -2.41
N LYS A 126 4.58 -7.32 -2.24
CA LYS A 126 5.56 -6.24 -2.04
C LYS A 126 5.53 -5.24 -3.19
N ILE A 127 5.50 -5.73 -4.43
CA ILE A 127 5.45 -4.86 -5.62
C ILE A 127 4.16 -4.04 -5.63
N ASN A 128 3.02 -4.66 -5.35
CA ASN A 128 1.72 -3.99 -5.33
C ASN A 128 1.68 -2.89 -4.26
N ILE A 129 2.15 -3.18 -3.05
CA ILE A 129 2.23 -2.22 -1.94
C ILE A 129 3.19 -1.08 -2.28
N SER A 130 4.36 -1.37 -2.86
CA SER A 130 5.32 -0.36 -3.29
C SER A 130 4.74 0.61 -4.33
N GLU A 131 4.08 0.10 -5.37
CA GLU A 131 3.45 0.94 -6.41
C GLU A 131 2.30 1.79 -5.84
N MET A 132 1.48 1.21 -4.96
CA MET A 132 0.44 1.94 -4.25
C MET A 132 1.02 3.07 -3.39
N LEU A 133 2.09 2.80 -2.64
CA LEU A 133 2.74 3.80 -1.79
C LEU A 133 3.37 4.91 -2.62
N GLU A 134 4.10 4.58 -3.68
CA GLU A 134 4.68 5.56 -4.60
C GLU A 134 3.61 6.50 -5.15
N GLU A 135 2.50 5.96 -5.65
CA GLU A 135 1.38 6.74 -6.17
C GLU A 135 0.78 7.70 -5.12
N ARG A 136 0.57 7.20 -3.89
CA ARG A 136 -0.01 7.99 -2.81
C ARG A 136 0.92 9.14 -2.37
N LEU A 137 2.21 8.85 -2.21
CA LEU A 137 3.22 9.82 -1.81
C LEU A 137 3.47 10.86 -2.91
N ALA A 138 3.47 10.44 -4.17
CA ALA A 138 3.58 11.33 -5.33
C ALA A 138 2.40 12.31 -5.39
N LYS A 139 1.16 11.83 -5.21
CA LYS A 139 -0.05 12.66 -5.15
C LYS A 139 -0.05 13.66 -4.00
N ALA A 140 0.52 13.29 -2.85
CA ALA A 140 0.72 14.19 -1.72
C ALA A 140 1.85 15.21 -1.93
N LYS A 141 2.59 15.13 -3.05
CA LYS A 141 3.73 16.01 -3.40
C LYS A 141 4.85 16.03 -2.36
N PHE A 142 5.01 14.93 -1.63
CA PHE A 142 6.02 14.82 -0.58
C PHE A 142 7.47 14.90 -1.08
N HIS A 143 7.70 14.63 -2.37
CA HIS A 143 8.98 14.89 -3.04
C HIS A 143 9.38 16.38 -3.07
N GLN A 144 8.48 17.31 -2.75
CA GLN A 144 8.74 18.76 -2.73
C GLN A 144 9.02 19.30 -1.31
N VAL A 145 8.80 18.49 -0.28
CA VAL A 145 9.00 18.91 1.12
C VAL A 145 10.49 19.05 1.41
N THR A 146 10.86 20.18 2.01
CA THR A 146 12.25 20.52 2.36
C THR A 146 12.45 20.77 3.85
N MET A 147 11.39 21.05 4.61
CA MET A 147 11.45 21.33 6.03
C MET A 147 10.81 20.20 6.83
N GLN A 148 11.44 19.81 7.94
CA GLN A 148 10.97 18.72 8.80
C GLN A 148 9.57 18.98 9.38
N GLN A 149 9.26 20.24 9.70
CA GLN A 149 7.94 20.66 10.20
C GLN A 149 6.79 20.46 9.20
N ASP A 150 7.11 20.43 7.90
CA ASP A 150 6.14 20.22 6.81
C ASP A 150 6.10 18.73 6.37
N ALA A 151 6.93 17.88 6.99
CA ALA A 151 7.01 16.44 6.71
C ALA A 151 6.28 15.66 7.81
N PRO A 152 5.15 14.97 7.52
CA PRO A 152 4.43 14.22 8.53
C PRO A 152 5.27 13.08 9.12
N LEU A 153 5.53 13.12 10.43
CA LEU A 153 6.29 12.09 11.16
C LEU A 153 5.68 10.68 10.98
N ALA A 154 4.35 10.59 10.99
CA ALA A 154 3.62 9.35 10.80
C ALA A 154 3.96 8.65 9.47
N GLU A 155 4.16 9.42 8.40
CA GLU A 155 4.55 8.89 7.10
C GLU A 155 5.98 8.36 7.10
N ALA A 156 6.92 9.13 7.68
CA ALA A 156 8.31 8.71 7.79
C ALA A 156 8.44 7.39 8.56
N LEU A 157 7.81 7.31 9.74
CA LEU A 157 7.82 6.10 10.58
C LEU A 157 7.17 4.91 9.88
N GLY A 158 6.04 5.12 9.21
CA GLY A 158 5.37 4.07 8.44
C GLY A 158 6.25 3.51 7.31
N LEU A 159 7.03 4.35 6.63
CA LEU A 159 7.94 3.92 5.57
C LEU A 159 9.14 3.14 6.12
N ILE A 160 9.76 3.65 7.18
CA ILE A 160 10.88 2.98 7.86
C ILE A 160 10.44 1.62 8.39
N MET A 161 9.28 1.53 9.03
CA MET A 161 8.76 0.28 9.60
C MET A 161 8.55 -0.80 8.53
N ARG A 162 8.04 -0.44 7.35
CA ARG A 162 7.88 -1.38 6.22
C ARG A 162 9.22 -1.84 5.65
N GLN A 163 10.18 -0.91 5.57
CA GLN A 163 11.54 -1.23 5.13
C GLN A 163 12.17 -2.26 6.07
N ASN A 164 12.09 -2.04 7.38
CA ASN A 164 12.77 -2.90 8.34
C ASN A 164 12.05 -4.25 8.51
N LEU A 165 10.73 -4.26 8.65
CA LEU A 165 9.99 -5.50 8.92
C LEU A 165 9.77 -6.39 7.70
N ALA A 166 9.68 -5.81 6.50
CA ALA A 166 9.34 -6.56 5.30
C ALA A 166 10.31 -6.34 4.13
N GLY A 167 11.36 -5.53 4.30
CA GLY A 167 12.33 -5.27 3.24
C GLY A 167 11.74 -4.51 2.05
N LEU A 168 10.68 -3.73 2.26
CA LEU A 168 10.16 -2.88 1.18
C LEU A 168 11.10 -1.68 1.00
N PRO A 169 11.63 -1.43 -0.20
CA PRO A 169 12.42 -0.24 -0.45
C PRO A 169 11.55 1.01 -0.23
N ILE A 170 12.16 2.06 0.32
CA ILE A 170 11.48 3.35 0.44
C ILE A 170 11.19 3.87 -0.97
N PRO A 171 9.92 4.19 -1.31
CA PRO A 171 9.57 4.75 -2.61
C PRO A 171 10.28 6.07 -2.88
N GLU A 172 10.56 6.39 -4.14
CA GLU A 172 11.30 7.60 -4.52
C GLU A 172 10.60 8.86 -4.00
N SER A 173 9.26 8.91 -4.12
CA SER A 173 8.45 10.03 -3.62
C SER A 173 8.48 10.19 -2.09
N GLY A 174 8.95 9.17 -1.35
CA GLY A 174 9.03 9.16 0.12
C GLY A 174 10.43 9.36 0.70
N LYS A 175 11.49 9.28 -0.11
CA LYS A 175 12.88 9.33 0.38
C LYS A 175 13.17 10.60 1.18
N LYS A 176 12.83 11.76 0.64
CA LYS A 176 13.06 13.05 1.32
C LYS A 176 12.41 13.13 2.69
N ILE A 177 11.18 12.63 2.84
CA ILE A 177 10.50 12.61 4.14
C ILE A 177 11.26 11.74 5.12
N VAL A 178 11.69 10.55 4.69
CA VAL A 178 12.46 9.67 5.57
C VAL A 178 13.79 10.31 5.94
N ASP A 179 14.50 10.91 4.99
CA ASP A 179 15.80 11.55 5.23
C ASP A 179 15.71 12.71 6.24
N LEU A 180 14.63 13.51 6.21
CA LEU A 180 14.38 14.58 7.18
C LEU A 180 14.20 14.07 8.62
N TRP A 181 13.71 12.84 8.78
CA TRP A 181 13.36 12.28 10.10
C TRP A 181 14.32 11.21 10.60
N ARG A 182 15.12 10.59 9.71
CA ARG A 182 15.95 9.41 10.00
C ARG A 182 16.86 9.63 11.21
N ASP A 183 17.68 10.67 11.20
CA ASP A 183 18.62 10.98 12.28
C ASP A 183 17.91 11.23 13.62
N HIS A 184 16.74 11.86 13.58
CA HIS A 184 15.96 12.15 14.77
C HIS A 184 15.38 10.87 15.37
N ILE A 185 14.82 10.01 14.52
CA ILE A 185 14.22 8.73 14.93
C ILE A 185 15.30 7.79 15.48
N GLU A 186 16.44 7.65 14.79
CA GLU A 186 17.52 6.75 15.19
C GLU A 186 18.13 7.14 16.55
N LYS A 187 18.18 8.44 16.87
CA LYS A 187 18.63 8.92 18.19
C LYS A 187 17.66 8.56 19.31
N LEU A 188 16.36 8.60 19.06
CA LEU A 188 15.33 8.39 20.08
C LEU A 188 14.96 6.93 20.27
N ALA A 189 15.00 6.13 19.20
CA ALA A 189 14.43 4.79 19.18
C ALA A 189 15.29 3.78 18.39
N PRO A 190 16.59 3.63 18.73
CA PRO A 190 17.53 2.80 17.96
C PRO A 190 17.13 1.32 17.91
N ALA A 191 16.44 0.82 18.94
CA ALA A 191 16.03 -0.59 19.05
C ALA A 191 14.55 -0.86 18.72
N SER A 192 13.72 0.19 18.56
CA SER A 192 12.26 0.01 18.45
C SER A 192 11.76 -0.15 17.02
N LEU A 193 12.62 0.11 16.03
CA LEU A 193 12.31 0.00 14.61
C LEU A 193 13.19 -1.03 13.90
N ALA A 194 14.10 -1.72 14.61
CA ALA A 194 14.99 -2.75 14.08
C ALA A 194 14.30 -4.13 14.00
#